data_AF-A0A3D3CJB5-F1
#
_entry.id   AF-A0A3D3CJB5-F1
#
_cell.length_a   1.000
_cell.length_b   1.000
_cell.length_c   1.000
_cell.angle_alpha   90.00
_cell.angle_beta   90.00
_cell.angle_gamma   90.00
#
_symmetry.space_group_name_H-M   'P 1'
#
loop_
_entity.id
_entity.type
_entity.pdbx_description
1 polymer ?
#
loop_
_entity_poly.entity_id
_entity_poly.type
_entity_poly.pdbx_seq_one_letter_code
_entity_poly.pdbx_strand_id
1 'polypeptide(L)' 'MDWGRAPADTMVVPSKNITLRDVVQAAADGVDTVDGLLGHFDVEEGTAGTEELQPILDVFIPAIARLRSGQCGGG' A
#
# COMPACT_ATOMS: atom_id res chain seq x y z
N MET A 1 1.09 -13.92 0.94
CA MET A 1 0.42 -13.75 -0.37
C MET A 1 1.42 -13.14 -1.36
N ASP A 2 1.31 -13.37 -2.67
CA ASP A 2 2.15 -12.65 -3.65
C ASP A 2 1.45 -11.35 -4.06
N TRP A 3 1.70 -10.29 -3.28
CA TRP A 3 1.06 -8.98 -3.46
C TRP A 3 1.42 -8.30 -4.79
N GLY A 4 2.56 -8.63 -5.39
CA GLY A 4 2.97 -8.09 -6.69
C GLY A 4 2.15 -8.64 -7.86
N ARG A 5 1.40 -9.74 -7.66
CA ARG A 5 0.53 -10.36 -8.66
C ARG A 5 -0.96 -10.31 -8.28
N ALA A 6 -1.27 -9.84 -7.09
CA ALA A 6 -2.64 -9.74 -6.61
C ALA A 6 -3.44 -8.72 -7.44
N PRO A 7 -4.71 -9.02 -7.78
CA PRO A 7 -5.60 -8.04 -8.38
C PRO A 7 -5.72 -6.77 -7.54
N ALA A 8 -5.82 -5.61 -8.18
CA ALA A 8 -5.87 -4.32 -7.49
C ALA A 8 -7.13 -4.15 -6.61
N ASP A 9 -8.21 -4.86 -6.92
CA ASP A 9 -9.47 -4.92 -6.17
C ASP A 9 -9.45 -5.98 -5.05
N THR A 10 -8.32 -6.65 -4.82
CA THR A 10 -8.17 -7.56 -3.68
C THR A 10 -8.41 -6.80 -2.38
N MET A 11 -9.33 -7.32 -1.56
CA MET A 11 -9.64 -6.75 -0.25
C MET A 11 -8.48 -6.98 0.71
N VAL A 12 -7.93 -5.90 1.26
CA VAL A 12 -6.86 -5.94 2.26
C VAL A 12 -7.48 -5.82 3.64
N VAL A 13 -8.30 -4.80 3.88
CA VAL A 13 -9.04 -4.61 5.14
C VAL A 13 -10.55 -4.66 4.85
N PRO A 14 -11.19 -5.84 4.95
CA PRO A 14 -12.58 -6.02 4.53
C PRO A 14 -13.58 -5.17 5.31
N SER A 15 -13.36 -4.96 6.61
CA SER A 15 -14.25 -4.20 7.49
C SER A 15 -14.39 -2.72 7.10
N LYS A 16 -13.41 -2.19 6.35
CA LYS A 16 -13.34 -0.79 5.92
C LYS A 16 -13.45 -0.63 4.41
N ASN A 17 -13.69 -1.74 3.70
CA ASN A 17 -13.73 -1.78 2.24
C ASN A 17 -12.44 -1.24 1.56
N ILE A 18 -11.28 -1.53 2.16
CA ILE A 18 -9.98 -1.08 1.66
C ILE A 18 -9.39 -2.17 0.78
N THR A 19 -9.06 -1.79 -0.46
CA THR A 19 -8.46 -2.67 -1.46
C THR A 19 -6.95 -2.46 -1.55
N LEU A 20 -6.27 -3.38 -2.24
CA LEU A 20 -4.85 -3.25 -2.56
C LEU A 20 -4.55 -1.94 -3.30
N ARG A 21 -5.43 -1.53 -4.23
CA ARG A 21 -5.31 -0.26 -4.94
C ARG A 21 -5.25 0.92 -3.99
N ASP A 22 -6.13 0.95 -2.98
CA ASP A 22 -6.22 2.07 -2.05
C ASP A 22 -4.92 2.19 -1.24
N VAL A 23 -4.38 1.07 -0.76
CA VAL A 23 -3.11 1.01 -0.04
C VAL A 23 -1.96 1.51 -0.90
N VAL A 24 -1.85 1.02 -2.14
CA VAL A 24 -0.78 1.42 -3.06
C VAL A 24 -0.89 2.90 -3.46
N GLN A 25 -2.11 3.40 -3.63
CA GLN A 25 -2.37 4.81 -3.94
C GLN A 25 -1.96 5.72 -2.77
N ALA A 26 -2.37 5.39 -1.54
CA ALA A 26 -1.96 6.13 -0.34
C ALA A 26 -0.43 6.14 -0.20
N ALA A 27 0.21 4.98 -0.42
CA ALA A 27 1.67 4.87 -0.44
C ALA A 27 2.30 5.73 -1.53
N ALA A 28 1.68 5.84 -2.72
CA ALA A 28 2.12 6.71 -3.82
C ALA A 28 1.91 8.20 -3.54
N ASP A 29 0.94 8.56 -2.69
CA ASP A 29 0.62 9.94 -2.29
C ASP A 29 1.46 10.45 -1.10
N GLY A 30 2.08 9.56 -0.33
CA GLY A 30 3.06 9.93 0.71
C GLY A 30 3.01 9.05 1.95
N VAL A 31 2.04 8.15 2.01
CA VAL A 31 1.71 7.37 3.21
C VAL A 31 2.38 6.00 3.11
N ASP A 32 3.71 5.98 3.22
CA ASP A 32 4.54 4.78 2.98
C ASP A 32 5.00 4.08 4.27
N THR A 33 4.23 4.22 5.35
CA THR A 33 4.43 3.52 6.63
C THR A 33 3.13 2.88 7.10
N VAL A 34 3.21 1.78 7.84
CA VAL A 34 2.03 1.11 8.41
C VAL A 34 1.23 2.05 9.30
N ASP A 35 1.89 2.72 10.24
CA ASP A 35 1.25 3.71 11.13
C ASP A 35 0.57 4.83 10.33
N GLY A 36 1.22 5.30 9.26
CA GLY A 36 0.66 6.28 8.34
C GLY A 36 -0.63 5.78 7.68
N LEU A 37 -0.63 4.53 7.19
CA LEU A 37 -1.81 3.94 6.54
C LEU A 37 -2.94 3.72 7.53
N LEU A 38 -2.64 3.23 8.74
CA LEU A 38 -3.63 3.07 9.81
C LEU A 38 -4.31 4.40 10.13
N GLY A 39 -3.53 5.47 10.30
CA GLY A 39 -4.07 6.82 10.50
C GLY A 39 -4.82 7.37 9.29
N HIS A 40 -4.33 7.13 8.07
CA HIS A 40 -4.95 7.60 6.83
C HIS A 40 -6.32 6.96 6.57
N PHE A 41 -6.46 5.67 6.89
CA PHE A 41 -7.69 4.91 6.69
C PHE A 41 -8.61 4.85 7.91
N ASP A 42 -8.23 5.49 9.02
CA ASP A 42 -8.96 5.44 10.29
C ASP A 42 -9.19 3.98 10.76
N VAL A 43 -8.12 3.19 10.77
CA VAL A 43 -8.12 1.77 11.15
C VAL A 43 -7.23 1.55 12.36
N GLU A 44 -7.73 0.78 13.32
CA GLU A 44 -6.97 0.41 14.50
C GLU A 44 -6.00 -0.74 14.20
N GLU A 45 -4.82 -0.70 14.81
CA GLU A 45 -3.84 -1.80 14.78
C GLU A 45 -4.49 -3.11 15.28
N GLY A 46 -4.26 -4.22 14.57
CA GLY A 46 -4.85 -5.52 14.89
C GLY A 46 -6.24 -5.73 14.28
N THR A 47 -6.79 -4.75 13.55
CA THR A 47 -7.92 -4.99 12.65
C THR A 47 -7.51 -6.02 11.59
N ALA A 48 -8.37 -7.00 11.31
CA ALA A 48 -8.07 -8.05 10.33
C ALA A 48 -7.65 -7.46 8.97
N GLY A 49 -6.49 -7.89 8.47
CA GLY A 49 -5.89 -7.41 7.23
C GLY A 49 -4.83 -6.32 7.43
N THR A 50 -4.74 -5.70 8.61
CA THR A 50 -3.68 -4.70 8.90
C THR A 50 -2.29 -5.32 8.94
N GLU A 51 -2.20 -6.62 9.27
CA GLU A 51 -0.98 -7.42 9.23
C GLU A 51 -0.38 -7.54 7.81
N GLU A 52 -1.19 -7.33 6.77
CA GLU A 52 -0.76 -7.40 5.37
C GLU A 52 -0.22 -6.06 4.84
N LEU A 53 -0.38 -4.96 5.58
CA LEU A 53 0.06 -3.63 5.14
C LEU A 53 1.58 -3.56 4.97
N GLN A 54 2.35 -4.10 5.92
CA GLN A 54 3.82 -4.11 5.81
C GLN A 54 4.30 -4.94 4.59
N PRO A 55 3.84 -6.20 4.39
CA PRO A 55 4.16 -6.96 3.18
C PRO A 55 3.82 -6.25 1.86
N ILE A 56 2.69 -5.53 1.80
CA ILE A 56 2.31 -4.75 0.63
C ILE A 56 3.30 -3.60 0.41
N LEU A 57 3.59 -2.82 1.46
CA LEU A 57 4.54 -1.72 1.39
C LEU A 57 5.93 -2.18 0.93
N ASP A 58 6.43 -3.31 1.46
CA ASP A 58 7.73 -3.88 1.07
C ASP A 58 7.81 -4.19 -0.43
N VAL A 59 6.69 -4.60 -1.04
CA VAL A 59 6.60 -4.88 -2.48
C VAL A 59 6.55 -3.59 -3.31
N PHE A 60 5.75 -2.61 -2.90
CA PHE A 60 5.42 -1.47 -3.76
C PHE A 60 6.27 -0.22 -3.51
N ILE A 61 6.79 0.02 -2.30
CA ILE A 61 7.63 1.19 -2.00
C ILE A 61 8.83 1.29 -2.96
N PRO A 62 9.60 0.22 -3.26
CA PRO A 62 10.72 0.34 -4.18
C PRO A 62 10.33 0.76 -5.61
N ALA A 63 9.10 0.44 -6.04
CA ALA A 63 8.57 0.87 -7.34
C ALA A 63 8.08 2.32 -7.28
N ILE A 64 7.32 2.67 -6.23
CA ILE A 64 6.82 4.03 -5.97
C ILE A 64 7.98 5.02 -5.85
N ALA A 65 9.03 4.68 -5.11
CA ALA A 65 10.20 5.53 -4.93
C ALA A 65 10.90 5.84 -6.26
N ARG A 66 11.00 4.86 -7.18
CA ARG A 66 11.55 5.07 -8.53
C ARG A 66 10.69 6.00 -9.39
N LEU A 67 9.36 5.92 -9.25
CA LEU A 67 8.44 6.82 -9.95
C LEU A 67 8.55 8.25 -9.43
N ARG A 68 8.62 8.42 -8.09
CA ARG A 68 8.76 9.72 -7.43
C ARG A 68 10.10 10.40 -7.68
N SER A 69 11.19 9.64 -7.73
CA SER A 69 12.53 10.18 -7.94
C SER A 69 12.75 10.72 -9.35
N GLY A 70 11.74 10.64 -10.23
CA GLY A 70 11.80 11.23 -11.57
C GLY A 70 12.79 10.50 -12.48
N GLN A 71 13.13 9.24 -12.18
CA GLN A 71 13.90 8.41 -13.11
C GLN A 71 13.01 7.90 -14.26
N CYS A 72 12.29 8.83 -14.89
CA CYS A 72 12.00 8.80 -16.31
C CYS A 72 13.31 9.16 -17.03
N GLY A 73 14.32 8.29 -16.89
CA GLY A 73 15.59 8.41 -17.58
C GLY A 73 15.40 8.03 -19.04
N GLY A 74 15.15 9.04 -19.88
CA GLY A 74 15.45 8.92 -21.30
C GLY A 74 16.94 8.66 -21.50
N GLY A 75 17.25 7.74 -22.42
CA GLY A 75 18.59 7.30 -22.80
C GLY A 75 18.56 5.94 -23.45
#